data_AF-A0A0K0FTV0-F1
#
_entry.id   AF-A0A0K0FTV0-F1
#
_cell.length_a   1.000
_cell.length_b   1.000
_cell.length_c   1.000
_cell.angle_alpha   90.00
_cell.angle_beta   90.00
_cell.angle_gamma   90.00
#
_symmetry.space_group_name_H-M   'P 1'
#
loop_
_entity.id
_entity.type
_entity.pdbx_description
1 polymer ?
#
loop_
_entity_poly.entity_id
_entity_poly.type
_entity_poly.pdbx_seq_one_letter_code
_entity_poly.pdbx_strand_id
1 'polypeptide(L)'
;MNNFKSSERINEEFVIIIIIIFFSEHKELSKTLLSTSNAEKNLQMFSLKKSKNIQQQEGSDSDDNSQGTFPVEMILAYNPETKLYLVKWEKYCWSAVTWEPYENIKHCKKFLKYNKDRDRVLTKLRSTEYFRKLRPFLFPKNEDQYVNIFGAFSLELAIRNCDEDLPPIYVINWVDHEIPPEFSYVPSIIIKPKFAEDININSQVEPCTNCVAEKNTDYCEQYKKHFLKNHINFNVKEVRMSCTEKCNCARTPCPTRVADSGRTSKLIIAKTINKGWGLFAGDNIKDGEFICEYVGELISRNQAVSRKNDYMFDMDYMFGHDSDHSGNAKFSIDAYKYGNEGRFANHSCNPNARAISIYSQFKCEDYHKIGFFAKKNILFGDEITIDYFGAEIENNTDRFSMAPCNCGAENCRKNIPIMNNLTKKKVNGSRDDTPEAEQAILNKLGIVEYNEMFTPEKFYRNQKLSKLLRRDKREGASARDKSNTICSDKSSERSLSHNSDNVKWSNKFNEHAET
;
A
#
# COMPACT_ATOMS: atom_id res chain seq x y z
N MET A 1 50.13 -21.79 -45.53
CA MET A 1 50.82 -21.09 -44.44
C MET A 1 49.78 -20.33 -43.62
N ASN A 2 49.48 -20.91 -42.46
CA ASN A 2 49.05 -20.35 -41.15
C ASN A 2 48.31 -19.00 -41.05
N ASN A 3 47.10 -19.11 -40.48
CA ASN A 3 46.55 -18.49 -39.25
C ASN A 3 46.66 -16.96 -39.06
N PHE A 4 45.65 -16.20 -38.60
CA PHE A 4 44.71 -16.46 -37.50
C PHE A 4 43.39 -15.68 -37.69
N LYS A 5 42.27 -16.31 -37.32
CA LYS A 5 40.98 -15.70 -36.94
C LYS A 5 40.89 -15.71 -35.41
N SER A 6 40.32 -14.66 -34.79
CA SER A 6 39.74 -14.64 -33.43
C SER A 6 38.83 -13.40 -33.36
N SER A 7 37.51 -13.46 -33.31
CA SER A 7 36.57 -14.00 -32.31
C SER A 7 36.66 -13.31 -30.94
N GLU A 8 35.95 -12.20 -30.78
CA GLU A 8 35.54 -11.68 -29.48
C GLU A 8 34.30 -12.47 -29.01
N ARG A 9 34.55 -13.56 -28.27
CA ARG A 9 33.57 -14.13 -27.33
C ARG A 9 33.72 -13.38 -26.02
N ILE A 10 32.79 -12.48 -25.73
CA ILE A 10 32.68 -11.86 -24.41
C ILE A 10 31.58 -12.61 -23.64
N ASN A 11 32.05 -13.54 -22.80
CA ASN A 11 31.53 -13.93 -21.48
C ASN A 11 30.10 -14.50 -21.34
N GLU A 12 29.87 -15.70 -21.89
CA GLU A 12 28.89 -16.65 -21.33
C GLU A 12 29.43 -17.39 -20.09
N GLU A 13 30.77 -17.51 -19.93
CA GLU A 13 31.38 -18.20 -18.79
C GLU A 13 31.23 -17.45 -17.45
N PHE A 14 31.11 -16.11 -17.47
CA PHE A 14 30.91 -15.32 -16.24
C PHE A 14 29.52 -15.49 -15.62
N VAL A 15 28.50 -15.78 -16.43
CA VAL A 15 27.14 -16.05 -15.93
C VAL A 15 27.05 -17.45 -15.31
N ILE A 16 27.78 -18.42 -15.87
CA ILE A 16 27.80 -19.80 -15.38
C ILE A 16 28.59 -19.92 -14.07
N ILE A 17 29.71 -19.19 -13.91
CA ILE A 17 30.52 -19.24 -12.69
C ILE A 17 29.79 -18.64 -11.48
N ILE A 18 28.92 -17.63 -11.67
CA ILE A 18 28.09 -17.07 -10.59
C ILE A 18 27.03 -18.09 -10.12
N ILE A 19 26.49 -18.92 -11.02
CA ILE A 19 25.51 -19.96 -10.67
C ILE A 19 26.15 -21.07 -9.84
N ILE A 20 27.38 -21.50 -10.17
CA ILE A 20 28.05 -22.61 -9.47
C ILE A 20 28.47 -22.22 -8.03
N ILE A 21 28.89 -20.97 -7.81
CA ILE A 21 29.27 -20.51 -6.46
C ILE A 21 28.02 -20.39 -5.55
N PHE A 22 26.86 -19.99 -6.10
CA PHE A 22 25.61 -19.85 -5.33
C PHE A 22 25.05 -21.18 -4.82
N PHE A 23 25.25 -22.29 -5.55
CA PHE A 23 24.80 -23.62 -5.12
C PHE A 23 25.69 -24.25 -4.02
N SER A 24 26.94 -23.82 -3.88
CA SER A 24 27.87 -24.38 -2.89
C SER A 24 27.65 -23.82 -1.48
N GLU A 25 27.25 -22.55 -1.34
CA GLU A 25 27.09 -21.90 -0.01
C GLU A 25 25.75 -22.25 0.66
N HIS A 26 24.71 -22.60 -0.11
CA HIS A 26 23.41 -22.99 0.44
C HIS A 26 23.36 -24.40 1.05
N LYS A 27 24.37 -25.25 0.80
CA LYS A 27 24.47 -26.61 1.40
C LYS A 27 24.94 -26.60 2.86
N GLU A 28 25.59 -25.53 3.32
CA GLU A 28 26.16 -25.43 4.66
C GLU A 28 25.23 -24.69 5.66
N LEU A 29 24.29 -23.87 5.18
CA LEU A 29 23.35 -23.11 6.03
C LEU A 29 22.08 -23.89 6.43
N SER A 30 21.83 -25.07 5.85
CA SER A 30 20.62 -25.87 6.13
C SER A 30 20.74 -26.82 7.33
N LYS A 31 21.87 -26.81 8.06
CA LYS A 31 22.16 -27.80 9.13
C LYS A 31 21.96 -27.31 10.58
N THR A 32 21.44 -26.11 10.84
CA THR A 32 21.48 -25.55 12.21
C THR A 32 20.19 -24.96 12.76
N LEU A 33 19.00 -25.42 12.35
CA LEU A 33 17.73 -25.05 12.99
C LEU A 33 16.73 -26.22 12.99
N LEU A 34 16.96 -27.20 13.86
CA LEU A 34 16.01 -28.25 14.21
C LEU A 34 16.08 -28.51 15.73
N SER A 35 15.32 -27.76 16.51
CA SER A 35 14.75 -28.24 17.78
C SER A 35 13.70 -27.26 18.31
N THR A 36 12.44 -27.70 18.33
CA THR A 36 11.57 -27.79 19.51
C THR A 36 10.11 -27.90 19.06
N SER A 37 9.39 -28.78 19.74
CA SER A 37 8.11 -29.35 19.34
C SER A 37 6.93 -28.78 20.13
N ASN A 38 5.74 -29.13 19.63
CA ASN A 38 4.45 -29.27 20.31
C ASN A 38 3.61 -28.02 20.56
N ALA A 39 2.68 -27.75 19.62
CA ALA A 39 1.31 -27.31 19.93
C ALA A 39 0.36 -27.55 18.74
N GLU A 40 0.26 -28.80 18.24
CA GLU A 40 -0.88 -29.24 17.44
C GLU A 40 -1.93 -29.87 18.36
N LYS A 41 -3.10 -29.25 18.47
CA LYS A 41 -4.43 -29.87 18.65
C LYS A 41 -5.45 -28.77 18.92
N ASN A 42 -6.11 -28.32 17.85
CA ASN A 42 -7.53 -27.89 17.79
C ASN A 42 -7.75 -26.90 16.62
N LEU A 43 -7.88 -27.40 15.39
CA LEU A 43 -8.48 -26.69 14.24
C LEU A 43 -8.87 -27.72 13.17
N GLN A 44 -9.67 -28.71 13.57
CA GLN A 44 -10.47 -29.51 12.63
C GLN A 44 -11.80 -28.79 12.40
N MET A 45 -11.85 -27.98 11.36
CA MET A 45 -13.01 -27.69 10.49
C MET A 45 -12.58 -26.55 9.57
N PHE A 46 -12.64 -26.78 8.25
CA PHE A 46 -12.10 -25.97 7.13
C PHE A 46 -10.80 -26.51 6.51
N SER A 47 -10.77 -27.82 6.23
CA SER A 47 -9.92 -28.40 5.20
C SER A 47 -10.78 -29.32 4.34
N LEU A 48 -11.09 -28.87 3.12
CA LEU A 48 -11.47 -29.74 1.99
C LEU A 48 -11.30 -28.92 0.69
N LYS A 49 -10.08 -29.01 0.15
CA LYS A 49 -9.63 -28.76 -1.25
C LYS A 49 -8.33 -27.94 -1.34
N LYS A 50 -7.25 -28.42 -0.71
CA LYS A 50 -5.88 -28.32 -1.24
C LYS A 50 -4.91 -29.04 -0.30
N SER A 51 -4.86 -30.37 -0.39
CA SER A 51 -3.62 -31.11 -0.11
C SER A 51 -3.80 -32.57 -0.53
N LYS A 52 -3.30 -32.89 -1.73
CA LYS A 52 -2.74 -34.21 -2.03
C LYS A 52 -1.49 -33.96 -2.86
N ASN A 53 -0.37 -33.85 -2.17
CA ASN A 53 0.91 -34.49 -2.49
C ASN A 53 2.05 -33.70 -1.85
N ILE A 54 2.18 -33.82 -0.53
CA ILE A 54 3.47 -33.72 0.14
C ILE A 54 3.47 -34.82 1.21
N GLN A 55 4.08 -35.95 0.89
CA GLN A 55 4.77 -36.80 1.84
C GLN A 55 5.76 -37.70 1.08
N GLN A 56 6.99 -37.72 1.61
CA GLN A 56 8.10 -38.64 1.33
C GLN A 56 8.92 -38.41 0.06
N GLN A 57 10.15 -37.89 0.23
CA GLN A 57 11.36 -38.72 0.15
C GLN A 57 12.61 -37.93 0.57
N GLU A 58 13.22 -38.35 1.67
CA GLU A 58 14.66 -38.20 1.91
C GLU A 58 15.37 -39.40 1.28
N GLY A 59 16.47 -39.15 0.56
CA GLY A 59 17.55 -40.11 0.31
C GLY A 59 17.45 -41.03 -0.92
N SER A 60 18.10 -40.62 -2.02
CA SER A 60 18.93 -41.52 -2.84
C SER A 60 19.86 -40.71 -3.74
N ASP A 61 21.16 -40.90 -3.59
CA ASP A 61 22.17 -40.50 -4.57
C ASP A 61 21.88 -41.16 -5.92
N SER A 62 21.63 -40.34 -6.94
CA SER A 62 21.80 -40.70 -8.34
C SER A 62 21.93 -39.43 -9.15
N ASP A 63 23.01 -39.33 -9.93
CA ASP A 63 23.19 -38.37 -11.01
C ASP A 63 21.91 -38.26 -11.84
N ASP A 64 21.21 -37.13 -11.77
CA ASP A 64 20.13 -36.84 -12.72
C ASP A 64 20.22 -35.39 -13.21
N ASN A 65 20.38 -35.30 -14.52
CA ASN A 65 20.53 -34.09 -15.32
C ASN A 65 19.14 -33.46 -15.53
N SER A 66 18.39 -33.25 -14.44
CA SER A 66 17.04 -32.69 -14.49
C SER A 66 17.12 -31.16 -14.44
N GLN A 67 16.89 -30.52 -15.58
CA GLN A 67 16.58 -29.09 -15.61
C GLN A 67 15.29 -28.87 -14.79
N GLY A 68 15.46 -28.44 -13.54
CA GLY A 68 14.34 -28.21 -12.62
C GLY A 68 13.36 -27.17 -13.19
N THR A 69 12.06 -27.44 -13.07
CA THR A 69 11.02 -26.46 -13.42
C THR A 69 10.78 -25.52 -12.23
N PHE A 70 10.95 -24.21 -12.43
CA PHE A 70 10.72 -23.19 -11.40
C PHE A 70 9.40 -22.46 -11.65
N PRO A 71 8.48 -22.40 -10.67
CA PRO A 71 7.22 -21.69 -10.82
C PRO A 71 7.41 -20.16 -10.85
N VAL A 72 6.71 -19.51 -11.79
CA VAL A 72 6.67 -18.06 -11.90
C VAL A 72 5.65 -17.48 -10.92
N GLU A 73 6.05 -16.48 -10.16
CA GLU A 73 5.17 -15.69 -9.30
C GLU A 73 4.71 -14.42 -10.02
N MET A 74 5.61 -13.75 -10.75
CA MET A 74 5.26 -12.58 -11.54
C MET A 74 6.26 -12.29 -12.66
N ILE A 75 5.77 -11.71 -13.75
CA ILE A 75 6.61 -11.11 -14.79
C ILE A 75 6.59 -9.59 -14.58
N LEU A 76 7.75 -9.05 -14.21
CA LEU A 76 7.91 -7.67 -13.75
C LEU A 76 8.06 -6.69 -14.93
N ALA A 77 8.80 -7.09 -15.97
CA ALA A 77 9.07 -6.22 -17.10
C ALA A 77 9.42 -7.01 -18.36
N TYR A 78 9.26 -6.38 -19.52
CA TYR A 78 9.82 -6.85 -20.79
C TYR A 78 10.84 -5.83 -21.31
N ASN A 79 12.03 -6.30 -21.67
CA ASN A 79 13.04 -5.47 -22.32
C ASN A 79 13.00 -5.70 -23.84
N PRO A 80 12.54 -4.72 -24.64
CA PRO A 80 12.47 -4.85 -26.09
C PRO A 80 13.85 -4.89 -26.77
N GLU A 81 14.90 -4.38 -26.13
CA GLU A 81 16.27 -4.36 -26.68
C GLU A 81 16.88 -5.76 -26.65
N THR A 82 16.72 -6.48 -25.54
CA THR A 82 17.27 -7.84 -25.36
C THR A 82 16.26 -8.95 -25.64
N LYS A 83 14.98 -8.62 -25.77
CA LYS A 83 13.84 -9.54 -25.89
C LYS A 83 13.68 -10.50 -24.70
N LEU A 84 14.14 -10.09 -23.52
CA LEU A 84 14.03 -10.86 -22.29
C LEU A 84 12.91 -10.31 -21.38
N TYR A 85 12.40 -11.18 -20.51
CA TYR A 85 11.40 -10.86 -19.49
C TYR A 85 12.04 -10.92 -18.11
N LEU A 86 11.80 -9.93 -17.27
CA LEU A 86 12.26 -9.93 -15.88
C LEU A 86 11.27 -10.73 -15.04
N VAL A 87 11.72 -11.83 -14.43
CA VAL A 87 10.86 -12.83 -13.78
C VAL A 87 11.14 -12.91 -12.30
N LYS A 88 10.07 -12.78 -11.50
CA LYS A 88 10.04 -13.13 -10.08
C LYS A 88 9.56 -14.57 -9.92
N TRP A 89 10.39 -15.38 -9.25
CA TRP A 89 10.12 -16.79 -8.99
C TRP A 89 9.38 -16.98 -7.65
N GLU A 90 8.42 -17.91 -7.63
CA GLU A 90 7.63 -18.22 -6.43
C GLU A 90 8.51 -18.77 -5.32
N LYS A 91 8.32 -18.28 -4.09
CA LYS A 91 9.07 -18.68 -2.88
C LYS A 91 10.55 -18.28 -2.85
N TYR A 92 11.08 -17.67 -3.90
CA TYR A 92 12.43 -17.11 -3.90
C TYR A 92 12.44 -15.64 -3.48
N CYS A 93 13.56 -15.15 -2.96
CA CYS A 93 13.72 -13.76 -2.59
C CYS A 93 13.81 -12.82 -3.81
N TRP A 94 13.61 -11.52 -3.62
CA TRP A 94 13.72 -10.51 -4.68
C TRP A 94 15.12 -10.43 -5.33
N SER A 95 16.17 -10.88 -4.64
CA SER A 95 17.52 -10.98 -5.22
C SER A 95 17.70 -12.14 -6.20
N ALA A 96 16.76 -13.09 -6.26
CA ALA A 96 16.79 -14.21 -7.20
C ALA A 96 16.05 -13.92 -8.53
N VAL A 97 15.59 -12.69 -8.75
CA VAL A 97 14.93 -12.28 -9.99
C VAL A 97 15.91 -12.39 -11.17
N THR A 98 15.49 -12.99 -12.27
CA THR A 98 16.32 -13.20 -13.47
C THR A 98 15.66 -12.70 -14.74
N TRP A 99 16.47 -12.47 -15.79
CA TRP A 99 15.99 -12.16 -17.13
C TRP A 99 15.86 -13.45 -17.93
N GLU A 100 14.66 -13.78 -18.38
CA GLU A 100 14.34 -15.03 -19.05
C GLU A 100 13.88 -14.82 -20.51
N PRO A 101 14.31 -15.66 -21.45
CA PRO A 101 13.76 -15.67 -22.80
C PRO A 101 12.30 -16.16 -22.80
N TYR A 102 11.56 -15.83 -23.84
CA TYR A 102 10.15 -16.23 -23.98
C TYR A 102 9.97 -17.76 -23.89
N GLU A 103 10.93 -18.51 -24.43
CA GLU A 103 10.91 -19.98 -24.49
C GLU A 103 10.78 -20.61 -23.11
N ASN A 104 11.38 -20.01 -22.08
CA ASN A 104 11.36 -20.50 -20.70
C ASN A 104 10.00 -20.27 -20.02
N ILE A 105 9.29 -19.21 -20.42
CA ILE A 105 8.05 -18.76 -19.77
C ILE A 105 6.80 -18.86 -20.65
N LYS A 106 6.90 -19.40 -21.88
CA LYS A 106 5.79 -19.51 -22.84
C LYS A 106 4.57 -20.26 -22.30
N HIS A 107 4.78 -21.12 -21.31
CA HIS A 107 3.72 -21.89 -20.64
C HIS A 107 2.99 -21.06 -19.55
N CYS A 108 3.58 -19.96 -19.08
CA CYS A 108 3.06 -19.05 -18.05
C CYS A 108 2.06 -18.03 -18.62
N LYS A 109 1.06 -18.50 -19.39
CA LYS A 109 0.14 -17.66 -20.18
C LYS A 109 -0.55 -16.56 -19.37
N LYS A 110 -0.95 -16.86 -18.13
CA LYS A 110 -1.63 -15.90 -17.23
C LYS A 110 -0.72 -14.71 -16.90
N PHE A 111 0.53 -14.96 -16.51
CA PHE A 111 1.49 -13.92 -16.17
C PHE A 111 1.92 -13.11 -17.41
N LEU A 112 2.11 -13.78 -18.55
CA LEU A 112 2.38 -13.11 -19.82
C LEU A 112 1.24 -12.19 -20.25
N LYS A 113 -0.01 -12.62 -20.09
CA LYS A 113 -1.19 -11.79 -20.37
C LYS A 113 -1.22 -10.57 -19.46
N TYR A 114 -1.05 -10.77 -18.15
CA TYR A 114 -1.02 -9.67 -17.20
C TYR A 114 0.07 -8.64 -17.51
N ASN A 115 1.31 -9.09 -17.78
CA ASN A 115 2.41 -8.19 -18.12
C ASN A 115 2.12 -7.39 -19.41
N LYS A 116 1.57 -8.03 -20.45
CA LYS A 116 1.15 -7.35 -21.68
C LYS A 116 0.03 -6.33 -21.44
N ASP A 117 -0.96 -6.67 -20.61
CA ASP A 117 -2.06 -5.76 -20.30
C ASP A 117 -1.57 -4.57 -19.46
N ARG A 118 -0.64 -4.80 -18.52
CA ARG A 118 0.05 -3.74 -17.77
C ARG A 118 0.82 -2.81 -18.71
N ASP A 119 1.63 -3.33 -19.62
CA ASP A 119 2.40 -2.52 -20.59
C ASP A 119 1.50 -1.66 -21.48
N ARG A 120 0.33 -2.18 -21.89
CA ARG A 120 -0.67 -1.41 -22.63
C ARG A 120 -1.21 -0.24 -21.81
N VAL A 121 -1.59 -0.49 -20.55
CA VAL A 121 -2.07 0.54 -19.63
C VAL A 121 -1.01 1.61 -19.41
N LEU A 122 0.23 1.21 -19.09
CA LEU A 122 1.31 2.16 -18.85
C LEU A 122 1.70 2.94 -20.10
N THR A 123 1.69 2.31 -21.27
CA THR A 123 1.95 3.02 -22.55
C THR A 123 0.89 4.08 -22.80
N LYS A 124 -0.39 3.78 -22.57
CA LYS A 124 -1.48 4.75 -22.66
C LYS A 124 -1.30 5.88 -21.62
N LEU A 125 -0.93 5.53 -20.39
CA LEU A 125 -0.74 6.48 -19.29
C LEU A 125 0.29 7.56 -19.62
N ARG A 126 1.39 7.21 -20.29
CA ARG A 126 2.44 8.17 -20.72
C ARG A 126 1.93 9.33 -21.57
N SER A 127 0.82 9.14 -22.29
CA SER A 127 0.23 10.17 -23.15
C SER A 127 -0.70 11.14 -22.42
N THR A 128 -1.07 10.84 -21.18
CA THR A 128 -2.00 11.66 -20.38
C THR A 128 -1.32 12.93 -19.86
N GLU A 129 -2.13 13.94 -19.55
CA GLU A 129 -1.63 15.29 -19.26
C GLU A 129 -0.61 15.36 -18.12
N TYR A 130 -0.87 14.64 -17.04
CA TYR A 130 0.01 14.61 -15.88
C TYR A 130 1.30 13.83 -16.18
N PHE A 131 1.15 12.60 -16.69
CA PHE A 131 2.28 11.67 -16.83
C PHE A 131 3.20 11.97 -18.02
N ARG A 132 2.73 12.67 -19.06
CA ARG A 132 3.59 13.11 -20.20
C ARG A 132 4.71 14.06 -19.79
N LYS A 133 4.57 14.71 -18.63
CA LYS A 133 5.55 15.65 -18.07
C LYS A 133 6.67 14.93 -17.29
N LEU A 134 6.51 13.63 -17.03
CA LEU A 134 7.45 12.81 -16.26
C LEU A 134 8.44 12.08 -17.17
N ARG A 135 9.38 11.34 -16.57
CA ARG A 135 10.36 10.49 -17.29
C ARG A 135 10.02 9.00 -17.14
N PRO A 136 9.06 8.48 -17.91
CA PRO A 136 8.56 7.13 -17.72
C PRO A 136 9.53 6.05 -18.21
N PHE A 137 9.58 4.93 -17.51
CA PHE A 137 10.28 3.70 -17.93
C PHE A 137 9.36 2.49 -17.74
N LEU A 138 9.51 1.46 -18.58
CA LEU A 138 8.74 0.20 -18.46
C LEU A 138 9.59 -0.93 -17.86
N PHE A 139 10.91 -0.82 -17.95
CA PHE A 139 11.86 -1.80 -17.50
C PHE A 139 13.08 -1.11 -16.88
N PRO A 140 13.78 -1.76 -15.94
CA PRO A 140 14.89 -1.14 -15.24
C PRO A 140 16.17 -1.18 -16.07
N LYS A 141 16.92 -0.08 -16.06
CA LYS A 141 18.24 0.08 -16.71
C LYS A 141 19.37 0.32 -15.71
N ASN A 142 19.05 0.63 -14.46
CA ASN A 142 20.00 0.89 -13.37
C ASN A 142 19.43 0.41 -12.03
N GLU A 143 20.27 0.39 -10.99
CA GLU A 143 19.91 -0.12 -9.66
C GLU A 143 18.69 0.58 -9.05
N ASP A 144 18.61 1.91 -9.17
CA ASP A 144 17.50 2.68 -8.60
C ASP A 144 16.15 2.34 -9.26
N GLN A 145 16.16 2.06 -10.57
CA GLN A 145 14.97 1.59 -11.28
C GLN A 145 14.58 0.16 -10.90
N TYR A 146 15.54 -0.71 -10.55
CA TYR A 146 15.22 -2.03 -9.99
C TYR A 146 14.52 -1.91 -8.64
N VAL A 147 15.04 -1.07 -7.74
CA VAL A 147 14.42 -0.81 -6.42
C VAL A 147 12.99 -0.31 -6.58
N ASN A 148 12.79 0.66 -7.47
CA ASN A 148 11.48 1.23 -7.75
C ASN A 148 10.50 0.14 -8.28
N ILE A 149 10.92 -0.67 -9.26
CA ILE A 149 10.11 -1.77 -9.80
C ILE A 149 9.79 -2.81 -8.72
N PHE A 150 10.77 -3.22 -7.91
CA PHE A 150 10.55 -4.23 -6.89
C PHE A 150 9.62 -3.73 -5.77
N GLY A 151 9.77 -2.47 -5.34
CA GLY A 151 8.84 -1.85 -4.40
C GLY A 151 7.42 -1.78 -4.95
N ALA A 152 7.26 -1.33 -6.20
CA ALA A 152 5.96 -1.26 -6.85
C ALA A 152 5.29 -2.64 -6.99
N PHE A 153 6.03 -3.64 -7.49
CA PHE A 153 5.49 -4.99 -7.66
C PHE A 153 5.29 -5.75 -6.36
N SER A 154 6.01 -5.40 -5.29
CA SER A 154 5.72 -5.94 -3.95
C SER A 154 4.31 -5.56 -3.51
N LEU A 155 3.92 -4.30 -3.69
CA LEU A 155 2.57 -3.84 -3.39
C LEU A 155 1.54 -4.43 -4.38
N GLU A 156 1.82 -4.45 -5.69
CA GLU A 156 0.90 -5.10 -6.66
C GLU A 156 0.65 -6.58 -6.30
N LEU A 157 1.68 -7.32 -5.88
CA LEU A 157 1.55 -8.71 -5.47
C LEU A 157 0.71 -8.86 -4.19
N ALA A 158 0.95 -8.00 -3.18
CA ALA A 158 0.15 -8.00 -1.95
C ALA A 158 -1.35 -7.76 -2.24
N ILE A 159 -1.67 -6.79 -3.09
CA ILE A 159 -3.04 -6.49 -3.53
C ILE A 159 -3.66 -7.71 -4.23
N ARG A 160 -2.93 -8.28 -5.20
CA ARG A 160 -3.43 -9.40 -6.00
C ARG A 160 -3.65 -10.68 -5.20
N ASN A 161 -2.89 -10.89 -4.14
CA ASN A 161 -3.09 -12.04 -3.25
C ASN A 161 -4.39 -11.92 -2.43
N CYS A 162 -4.90 -10.70 -2.24
CA CYS A 162 -6.19 -10.45 -1.60
C CYS A 162 -7.35 -10.41 -2.61
N ASP A 163 -7.13 -9.83 -3.79
CA ASP A 163 -8.19 -9.45 -4.73
C ASP A 163 -7.94 -10.01 -6.15
N GLU A 164 -7.56 -11.28 -6.27
CA GLU A 164 -7.11 -11.86 -7.55
C GLU A 164 -8.14 -11.73 -8.70
N ASP A 165 -9.43 -11.76 -8.37
CA ASP A 165 -10.54 -11.69 -9.33
C ASP A 165 -11.03 -10.26 -9.62
N LEU A 166 -10.53 -9.26 -8.88
CA LEU A 166 -10.90 -7.87 -9.11
C LEU A 166 -10.06 -7.22 -10.23
N PRO A 167 -10.57 -6.15 -10.86
CA PRO A 167 -9.79 -5.34 -11.79
C PRO A 167 -8.44 -4.92 -11.16
N PRO A 168 -7.33 -5.04 -11.91
CA PRO A 168 -6.00 -4.83 -11.36
C PRO A 168 -5.78 -3.39 -10.89
N ILE A 169 -4.93 -3.28 -9.86
CA ILE A 169 -4.32 -2.02 -9.45
C ILE A 169 -2.86 -2.08 -9.87
N TYR A 170 -2.43 -1.09 -10.65
CA TYR A 170 -1.03 -0.96 -11.06
C TYR A 170 -0.32 0.01 -10.12
N VAL A 171 0.93 -0.26 -9.78
CA VAL A 171 1.75 0.61 -8.93
C VAL A 171 2.92 1.10 -9.76
N ILE A 172 3.16 2.41 -9.78
CA ILE A 172 4.26 3.01 -10.55
C ILE A 172 4.89 4.19 -9.82
N ASN A 173 6.18 4.41 -10.07
CA ASN A 173 6.83 5.66 -9.71
C ASN A 173 7.75 6.12 -10.84
N TRP A 174 7.39 7.23 -11.49
CA TRP A 174 8.18 7.90 -12.53
C TRP A 174 8.64 9.30 -12.12
N VAL A 175 8.56 9.60 -10.82
CA VAL A 175 8.94 10.89 -10.23
C VAL A 175 10.31 10.77 -9.58
N ASP A 176 10.49 9.75 -8.74
CA ASP A 176 11.69 9.52 -7.94
C ASP A 176 11.93 8.00 -7.73
N HIS A 177 12.72 7.65 -6.71
CA HIS A 177 13.07 6.26 -6.37
C HIS A 177 12.48 5.80 -5.04
N GLU A 178 11.55 6.57 -4.47
CA GLU A 178 10.82 6.19 -3.27
C GLU A 178 9.97 4.94 -3.56
N ILE A 179 10.00 3.96 -2.65
CA ILE A 179 9.11 2.80 -2.71
C ILE A 179 7.76 3.14 -2.05
N PRO A 180 6.67 2.41 -2.36
CA PRO A 180 5.41 2.58 -1.64
C PRO A 180 5.61 2.41 -0.12
N PRO A 181 4.83 3.13 0.71
CA PRO A 181 4.92 2.98 2.16
C PRO A 181 4.59 1.55 2.59
N GLU A 182 5.18 1.11 3.70
CA GLU A 182 4.91 -0.21 4.29
C GLU A 182 3.55 -0.21 4.99
N PHE A 183 2.67 -1.13 4.57
CA PHE A 183 1.39 -1.43 5.21
C PHE A 183 0.88 -2.80 4.72
N SER A 184 -0.06 -3.37 5.46
CA SER A 184 -0.75 -4.61 5.08
C SER A 184 -2.00 -4.29 4.28
N TYR A 185 -2.05 -4.75 3.03
CA TYR A 185 -3.26 -4.61 2.22
C TYR A 185 -4.38 -5.50 2.78
N VAL A 186 -5.56 -4.92 3.00
CA VAL A 186 -6.75 -5.66 3.43
C VAL A 186 -7.98 -5.21 2.63
N PRO A 187 -8.83 -6.14 2.17
CA PRO A 187 -9.96 -5.81 1.29
C PRO A 187 -11.20 -5.33 2.05
N SER A 188 -11.22 -5.47 3.39
CA SER A 188 -12.38 -5.15 4.23
C SER A 188 -11.96 -4.62 5.60
N ILE A 189 -12.85 -3.84 6.23
CA ILE A 189 -12.59 -3.24 7.56
C ILE A 189 -12.28 -4.31 8.59
N ILE A 190 -11.20 -4.11 9.35
CA ILE A 190 -10.82 -4.98 10.46
C ILE A 190 -11.61 -4.55 11.70
N ILE A 191 -12.53 -5.39 12.15
CA ILE A 191 -13.30 -5.17 13.39
C ILE A 191 -12.74 -6.08 14.49
N LYS A 192 -12.07 -5.48 15.47
CA LYS A 192 -11.58 -6.20 16.65
C LYS A 192 -12.76 -6.65 17.55
N PRO A 193 -12.66 -7.77 18.30
CA PRO A 193 -13.75 -8.30 19.12
C PRO A 193 -14.43 -7.28 20.03
N LYS A 194 -13.64 -6.41 20.68
CA LYS A 194 -14.13 -5.29 21.49
C LYS A 194 -15.12 -4.39 20.73
N PHE A 195 -14.77 -3.99 19.50
CA PHE A 195 -15.66 -3.16 18.68
C PHE A 195 -16.80 -3.96 18.05
N ALA A 196 -16.64 -5.26 17.86
CA ALA A 196 -17.74 -6.12 17.43
C ALA A 196 -18.85 -6.19 18.51
N GLU A 197 -18.48 -6.18 19.79
CA GLU A 197 -19.41 -6.05 20.92
C GLU A 197 -20.05 -4.66 20.95
N ASP A 198 -19.26 -3.59 20.80
CA ASP A 198 -19.77 -2.21 20.79
C ASP A 198 -20.76 -1.95 19.64
N ILE A 199 -20.49 -2.51 18.45
CA ILE A 199 -21.40 -2.48 17.29
C ILE A 199 -22.63 -3.38 17.52
N ASN A 200 -22.50 -4.38 18.40
CA ASN A 200 -23.43 -5.48 18.52
C ASN A 200 -23.70 -6.14 17.16
N ILE A 201 -22.68 -6.75 16.57
CA ILE A 201 -22.74 -7.35 15.22
C ILE A 201 -23.83 -8.44 15.05
N ASN A 202 -24.34 -8.97 16.16
CA ASN A 202 -25.45 -9.93 16.18
C ASN A 202 -26.82 -9.23 16.02
N SER A 203 -26.90 -7.94 16.30
CA SER A 203 -28.08 -7.10 16.09
C SER A 203 -28.09 -6.56 14.66
N GLN A 204 -28.76 -7.30 13.77
CA GLN A 204 -28.84 -6.99 12.34
C GLN A 204 -30.20 -6.40 11.97
N VAL A 205 -30.22 -5.48 11.00
CA VAL A 205 -31.50 -5.01 10.45
C VAL A 205 -32.18 -6.16 9.73
N GLU A 206 -33.49 -6.31 9.95
CA GLU A 206 -34.27 -7.37 9.30
C GLU A 206 -34.14 -7.28 7.78
N PRO A 207 -33.88 -8.39 7.07
CA PRO A 207 -33.74 -8.37 5.63
C PRO A 207 -35.03 -7.91 4.94
N CYS A 208 -34.92 -7.18 3.83
CA CYS A 208 -36.10 -6.83 3.05
C CYS A 208 -36.65 -8.08 2.33
N THR A 209 -37.99 -8.18 2.26
CA THR A 209 -38.68 -9.33 1.68
C THR A 209 -39.00 -9.17 0.19
N ASN A 210 -39.06 -7.93 -0.31
CA ASN A 210 -39.23 -7.60 -1.73
C ASN A 210 -38.60 -6.24 -2.04
N CYS A 211 -37.28 -6.20 -2.22
CA CYS A 211 -36.61 -4.96 -2.61
C CYS A 211 -37.01 -4.57 -4.04
N VAL A 212 -37.59 -3.39 -4.21
CA VAL A 212 -38.00 -2.81 -5.50
C VAL A 212 -37.01 -1.76 -6.02
N ALA A 213 -35.80 -1.72 -5.48
CA ALA A 213 -34.77 -0.78 -5.92
C ALA A 213 -34.44 -0.97 -7.41
N GLU A 214 -34.43 0.13 -8.15
CA GLU A 214 -34.15 0.15 -9.57
C GLU A 214 -32.79 0.78 -9.89
N LYS A 215 -32.36 1.71 -9.05
CA LYS A 215 -31.13 2.49 -9.19
C LYS A 215 -30.20 2.23 -8.02
N ASN A 216 -28.92 2.51 -8.25
CA ASN A 216 -27.90 2.39 -7.22
C ASN A 216 -28.03 3.45 -6.09
N THR A 217 -28.79 4.51 -6.34
CA THR A 217 -29.14 5.58 -5.39
C THR A 217 -30.35 5.25 -4.52
N ASP A 218 -31.07 4.16 -4.83
CA ASP A 218 -32.21 3.74 -4.02
C ASP A 218 -31.73 3.12 -2.69
N TYR A 219 -32.66 2.97 -1.77
CA TYR A 219 -32.40 2.46 -0.43
C TYR A 219 -32.94 1.04 -0.26
N CYS A 220 -32.28 0.24 0.56
CA CYS A 220 -32.92 -0.90 1.19
C CYS A 220 -34.07 -0.42 2.08
N GLU A 221 -35.29 -0.87 1.79
CA GLU A 221 -36.51 -0.41 2.46
C GLU A 221 -36.48 -0.64 3.98
N GLN A 222 -35.93 -1.77 4.44
CA GLN A 222 -35.84 -2.07 5.87
C GLN A 222 -34.82 -1.19 6.59
N TYR A 223 -33.71 -0.85 5.94
CA TYR A 223 -32.75 0.12 6.47
C TYR A 223 -33.34 1.52 6.55
N LYS A 224 -34.04 1.94 5.50
CA LYS A 224 -34.74 3.22 5.50
C LYS A 224 -35.74 3.31 6.66
N LYS A 225 -36.54 2.27 6.89
CA LYS A 225 -37.44 2.19 8.05
C LYS A 225 -36.69 2.23 9.38
N HIS A 226 -35.56 1.54 9.50
CA HIS A 226 -34.71 1.59 10.71
C HIS A 226 -34.25 3.03 10.98
N PHE A 227 -33.74 3.73 9.99
CA PHE A 227 -33.31 5.13 10.13
C PHE A 227 -34.45 6.06 10.55
N LEU A 228 -35.60 5.95 9.88
CA LEU A 228 -36.78 6.76 10.18
C LEU A 228 -37.31 6.50 11.59
N LYS A 229 -37.33 5.23 12.04
CA LYS A 229 -37.78 4.85 13.38
C LYS A 229 -36.87 5.40 14.48
N ASN A 230 -35.57 5.52 14.22
CA ASN A 230 -34.61 6.10 15.17
C ASN A 230 -34.40 7.60 14.97
N HIS A 231 -35.29 8.27 14.22
CA HIS A 231 -35.26 9.73 13.99
C HIS A 231 -33.95 10.26 13.38
N ILE A 232 -33.25 9.42 12.59
CA ILE A 232 -32.02 9.83 11.91
C ILE A 232 -32.38 10.58 10.63
N ASN A 233 -31.98 11.85 10.55
CA ASN A 233 -32.16 12.64 9.34
C ASN A 233 -31.05 12.37 8.33
N PHE A 234 -31.29 11.42 7.43
CA PHE A 234 -30.38 11.07 6.34
C PHE A 234 -30.51 11.96 5.09
N ASN A 235 -31.36 13.00 5.11
CA ASN A 235 -31.44 13.96 4.01
C ASN A 235 -30.38 15.06 4.13
N VAL A 236 -29.75 15.22 5.31
CA VAL A 236 -28.73 16.25 5.58
C VAL A 236 -27.46 15.99 4.76
N LYS A 237 -27.12 14.72 4.57
CA LYS A 237 -25.98 14.27 3.78
C LYS A 237 -26.34 12.99 3.05
N GLU A 238 -25.80 12.84 1.85
CA GLU A 238 -26.05 11.63 1.05
C GLU A 238 -25.51 10.39 1.76
N VAL A 239 -26.33 9.35 1.85
CA VAL A 239 -25.98 8.01 2.34
C VAL A 239 -26.39 6.95 1.35
N ARG A 240 -25.76 5.78 1.46
CA ARG A 240 -26.24 4.55 0.83
C ARG A 240 -26.75 3.60 1.89
N MET A 241 -27.90 3.00 1.65
CA MET A 241 -28.47 1.96 2.49
C MET A 241 -28.54 0.69 1.66
N SER A 242 -27.51 -0.14 1.77
CA SER A 242 -27.34 -1.32 0.94
C SER A 242 -28.21 -2.47 1.44
N CYS A 243 -28.80 -3.22 0.50
CA CYS A 243 -29.29 -4.56 0.80
C CYS A 243 -28.10 -5.47 1.17
N THR A 244 -28.40 -6.61 1.78
CA THR A 244 -27.44 -7.67 2.05
C THR A 244 -27.82 -8.92 1.25
N GLU A 245 -26.96 -9.93 1.25
CA GLU A 245 -27.30 -11.25 0.67
C GLU A 245 -28.52 -11.92 1.33
N LYS A 246 -28.86 -11.55 2.57
CA LYS A 246 -30.04 -12.06 3.28
C LYS A 246 -31.34 -11.42 2.78
N CYS A 247 -31.25 -10.33 2.03
CA CYS A 247 -32.40 -9.63 1.49
C CYS A 247 -32.97 -10.36 0.27
N ASN A 248 -34.28 -10.57 0.26
CA ASN A 248 -35.00 -11.09 -0.91
C ASN A 248 -35.27 -9.92 -1.88
N CYS A 249 -34.38 -9.75 -2.85
CA CYS A 249 -34.43 -8.64 -3.79
C CYS A 249 -35.06 -9.09 -5.12
N ALA A 250 -35.88 -8.24 -5.75
CA ALA A 250 -36.49 -8.56 -7.03
C ALA A 250 -35.47 -8.61 -8.19
N ARG A 251 -34.32 -7.93 -8.05
CA ARG A 251 -33.21 -7.92 -9.00
C ARG A 251 -31.97 -8.54 -8.38
N THR A 252 -31.23 -9.32 -9.17
CA THR A 252 -29.97 -9.97 -8.78
C THR A 252 -28.87 -9.64 -9.80
N PRO A 253 -27.78 -8.95 -9.40
CA PRO A 253 -27.58 -8.34 -8.08
C PRO A 253 -28.56 -7.17 -7.83
N CYS A 254 -28.85 -6.92 -6.55
CA CYS A 254 -29.68 -5.79 -6.17
C CYS A 254 -28.93 -4.48 -6.44
N PRO A 255 -29.54 -3.47 -7.10
CA PRO A 255 -28.87 -2.22 -7.43
C PRO A 255 -28.27 -1.47 -6.24
N THR A 256 -28.80 -1.66 -5.03
CA THR A 256 -28.29 -1.01 -3.81
C THR A 256 -27.00 -1.64 -3.28
N ARG A 257 -26.64 -2.85 -3.73
CA ARG A 257 -25.44 -3.62 -3.33
C ARG A 257 -24.19 -3.18 -4.09
N VAL A 258 -23.98 -1.86 -4.16
CA VAL A 258 -22.93 -1.25 -4.99
C VAL A 258 -21.52 -1.63 -4.57
N ALA A 259 -21.26 -1.75 -3.27
CA ALA A 259 -19.94 -2.03 -2.73
C ALA A 259 -19.65 -3.54 -2.63
N ASP A 260 -20.68 -4.38 -2.63
CA ASP A 260 -20.56 -5.83 -2.46
C ASP A 260 -19.78 -6.51 -3.60
N SER A 261 -19.77 -5.89 -4.79
CA SER A 261 -18.99 -6.40 -5.94
C SER A 261 -17.52 -5.96 -5.90
N GLY A 262 -17.12 -5.19 -4.88
CA GLY A 262 -15.81 -4.56 -4.81
C GLY A 262 -15.58 -3.54 -5.93
N ARG A 263 -14.31 -3.25 -6.18
CA ARG A 263 -13.88 -2.35 -7.26
C ARG A 263 -14.24 -2.92 -8.64
N THR A 264 -14.82 -2.09 -9.51
CA THR A 264 -15.21 -2.47 -10.89
C THR A 264 -14.31 -1.88 -11.97
N SER A 265 -13.49 -0.89 -11.63
CA SER A 265 -12.58 -0.20 -12.55
C SER A 265 -11.11 -0.52 -12.22
N LYS A 266 -10.24 -0.57 -13.24
CA LYS A 266 -8.79 -0.58 -12.98
C LYS A 266 -8.39 0.72 -12.30
N LEU A 267 -7.40 0.64 -11.40
CA LEU A 267 -6.83 1.82 -10.73
C LEU A 267 -5.31 1.80 -10.85
N ILE A 268 -4.71 2.96 -10.58
CA ILE A 268 -3.25 3.14 -10.60
C ILE A 268 -2.86 3.86 -9.31
N ILE A 269 -1.94 3.29 -8.54
CA ILE A 269 -1.27 3.98 -7.44
C ILE A 269 0.04 4.54 -8.00
N ALA A 270 0.20 5.86 -7.97
CA ALA A 270 1.37 6.50 -8.54
C ALA A 270 1.98 7.56 -7.63
N LYS A 271 3.31 7.64 -7.62
CA LYS A 271 4.01 8.73 -6.96
C LYS A 271 3.67 10.06 -7.63
N THR A 272 3.31 11.05 -6.83
CA THR A 272 3.06 12.42 -7.26
C THR A 272 4.28 13.31 -7.03
N ILE A 273 4.34 14.46 -7.71
CA ILE A 273 5.45 15.42 -7.59
C ILE A 273 5.52 16.03 -6.17
N ASN A 274 4.38 16.31 -5.53
CA ASN A 274 4.33 17.15 -4.31
C ASN A 274 3.27 16.74 -3.27
N LYS A 275 2.59 15.60 -3.43
CA LYS A 275 1.55 15.10 -2.51
C LYS A 275 1.84 13.68 -1.98
N GLY A 276 3.03 13.14 -2.24
CA GLY A 276 3.33 11.74 -1.92
C GLY A 276 2.70 10.78 -2.93
N TRP A 277 2.22 9.62 -2.48
CA TRP A 277 1.55 8.64 -3.34
C TRP A 277 0.07 9.01 -3.56
N GLY A 278 -0.43 8.83 -4.78
CA GLY A 278 -1.80 9.18 -5.16
C GLY A 278 -2.53 8.03 -5.86
N LEU A 279 -3.86 8.06 -5.81
CA LEU A 279 -4.76 7.15 -6.52
C LEU A 279 -5.22 7.78 -7.84
N PHE A 280 -5.15 7.03 -8.93
CA PHE A 280 -5.48 7.48 -10.29
C PHE A 280 -6.41 6.49 -10.98
N ALA A 281 -7.22 7.00 -11.90
CA ALA A 281 -8.13 6.18 -12.68
C ALA A 281 -7.38 5.35 -13.74
N GLY A 282 -7.50 4.03 -13.68
CA GLY A 282 -6.96 3.08 -14.67
C GLY A 282 -7.94 2.71 -15.78
N ASP A 283 -9.18 3.18 -15.69
CA ASP A 283 -10.23 3.17 -16.71
C ASP A 283 -11.00 4.51 -16.63
N ASN A 284 -11.90 4.79 -17.59
CA ASN A 284 -12.82 5.92 -17.44
C ASN A 284 -13.92 5.54 -16.44
N ILE A 285 -14.16 6.39 -15.44
CA ILE A 285 -15.15 6.17 -14.37
C ILE A 285 -16.28 7.19 -14.58
N LYS A 286 -17.53 6.71 -14.60
CA LYS A 286 -18.70 7.57 -14.85
C LYS A 286 -19.12 8.33 -13.60
N ASP A 287 -19.79 9.46 -13.78
CA ASP A 287 -20.45 10.16 -12.69
C ASP A 287 -21.37 9.23 -11.86
N GLY A 288 -21.27 9.32 -10.54
CA GLY A 288 -22.00 8.49 -9.59
C GLY A 288 -21.52 7.04 -9.46
N GLU A 289 -20.52 6.61 -10.23
CA GLU A 289 -19.96 5.25 -10.18
C GLU A 289 -19.16 5.03 -8.89
N PHE A 290 -19.29 3.83 -8.32
CA PHE A 290 -18.50 3.38 -7.17
C PHE A 290 -17.05 3.11 -7.58
N ILE A 291 -16.10 3.57 -6.77
CA ILE A 291 -14.66 3.46 -7.05
C ILE A 291 -14.05 2.36 -6.18
N CYS A 292 -14.06 2.57 -4.86
CA CYS A 292 -13.56 1.64 -3.85
C CYS A 292 -14.12 2.01 -2.45
N GLU A 293 -13.96 1.12 -1.48
CA GLU A 293 -14.18 1.46 -0.06
C GLU A 293 -12.92 2.16 0.50
N TYR A 294 -13.05 2.93 1.58
CA TYR A 294 -11.92 3.32 2.43
C TYR A 294 -11.85 2.33 3.59
N VAL A 295 -10.79 1.53 3.61
CA VAL A 295 -10.66 0.40 4.53
C VAL A 295 -9.46 0.58 5.46
N GLY A 296 -9.60 0.08 6.69
CA GLY A 296 -8.54 -0.03 7.66
C GLY A 296 -9.00 -0.71 8.95
N GLU A 297 -8.30 -0.44 10.04
CA GLU A 297 -8.71 -0.88 11.38
C GLU A 297 -9.83 0.00 11.91
N LEU A 298 -10.94 -0.61 12.35
CA LEU A 298 -11.95 0.10 13.10
C LEU A 298 -11.41 0.38 14.51
N ILE A 299 -11.39 1.66 14.88
CA ILE A 299 -10.94 2.10 16.20
C ILE A 299 -11.94 3.09 16.80
N SER A 300 -11.85 3.30 18.11
CA SER A 300 -12.58 4.39 18.75
C SER A 300 -12.01 5.75 18.37
N ARG A 301 -12.85 6.79 18.40
CA ARG A 301 -12.39 8.18 18.15
C ARG A 301 -11.28 8.61 19.13
N ASN A 302 -11.32 8.14 20.37
CA ASN A 302 -10.28 8.39 21.36
C ASN A 302 -8.92 7.80 20.94
N GLN A 303 -8.92 6.58 20.40
CA GLN A 303 -7.70 5.97 19.86
C GLN A 303 -7.21 6.74 18.63
N ALA A 304 -8.10 7.20 17.75
CA ALA A 304 -7.74 7.97 16.56
C ALA A 304 -6.96 9.25 16.93
N VAL A 305 -7.46 10.01 17.91
CA VAL A 305 -6.78 11.21 18.45
C VAL A 305 -5.41 10.87 19.05
N SER A 306 -5.26 9.67 19.65
CA SER A 306 -4.00 9.24 20.27
C SER A 306 -2.93 8.79 19.28
N ARG A 307 -3.33 8.14 18.17
CA ARG A 307 -2.40 7.52 17.20
C ARG A 307 -1.77 8.53 16.23
N LYS A 308 -2.40 9.69 16.02
CA LYS A 308 -1.85 10.85 15.29
C LYS A 308 -1.15 10.49 13.97
N ASN A 309 -1.91 9.98 13.01
CA ASN A 309 -1.42 9.74 11.65
C ASN A 309 -2.41 10.33 10.62
N ASP A 310 -1.96 10.46 9.37
CA ASP A 310 -2.71 11.14 8.29
C ASP A 310 -3.68 10.21 7.53
N TYR A 311 -3.80 8.94 7.93
CA TYR A 311 -4.62 7.91 7.27
C TYR A 311 -5.89 7.60 8.06
N MET A 312 -6.48 8.63 8.67
CA MET A 312 -7.67 8.52 9.50
C MET A 312 -8.92 8.98 8.75
N PHE A 313 -10.00 8.22 8.86
CA PHE A 313 -11.32 8.63 8.39
C PHE A 313 -12.34 8.52 9.52
N ASP A 314 -12.95 9.62 9.92
CA ASP A 314 -13.93 9.65 11.00
C ASP A 314 -15.33 9.24 10.51
N MET A 315 -16.04 8.44 11.31
CA MET A 315 -17.43 8.04 11.03
C MET A 315 -18.44 9.04 11.59
N ASP A 316 -18.11 10.34 11.62
CA ASP A 316 -18.99 11.43 12.08
C ASP A 316 -19.84 12.01 10.96
N TYR A 317 -19.69 11.49 9.74
CA TYR A 317 -20.26 12.11 8.55
C TYR A 317 -21.78 12.34 8.66
N MET A 318 -22.55 11.55 9.42
CA MET A 318 -24.00 11.75 9.57
C MET A 318 -24.46 12.84 10.54
N PHE A 319 -23.59 13.35 11.40
CA PHE A 319 -23.97 14.28 12.46
C PHE A 319 -23.68 15.72 12.01
N GLY A 320 -24.63 16.29 11.28
CA GLY A 320 -24.65 17.72 10.99
C GLY A 320 -24.74 18.56 12.26
N HIS A 321 -24.38 19.84 12.14
CA HIS A 321 -24.15 20.80 13.21
C HIS A 321 -25.34 21.04 14.18
N ASP A 322 -26.55 20.55 13.84
CA ASP A 322 -27.82 20.95 14.46
C ASP A 322 -28.63 19.78 15.08
N SER A 323 -28.10 18.56 15.15
CA SER A 323 -28.74 17.52 15.97
C SER A 323 -28.23 17.60 17.42
N ASP A 324 -29.15 17.52 18.38
CA ASP A 324 -28.86 17.32 19.83
C ASP A 324 -27.98 16.08 20.12
N HIS A 325 -27.60 15.33 19.08
CA HIS A 325 -26.55 14.31 19.09
C HIS A 325 -25.22 14.98 18.73
N SER A 326 -24.74 15.83 19.63
CA SER A 326 -23.48 16.56 19.48
C SER A 326 -22.32 15.63 19.06
N GLY A 327 -21.87 15.74 17.81
CA GLY A 327 -20.47 15.60 17.36
C GLY A 327 -19.59 14.51 17.98
N ASN A 328 -20.11 13.31 18.28
CA ASN A 328 -19.36 12.22 18.88
C ASN A 328 -19.46 10.97 18.01
N ALA A 329 -18.83 10.97 16.82
CA ALA A 329 -18.53 9.69 16.19
C ALA A 329 -17.85 8.78 17.20
N LYS A 330 -18.42 7.61 17.41
CA LYS A 330 -17.81 6.60 18.30
C LYS A 330 -16.58 5.99 17.65
N PHE A 331 -16.58 5.88 16.32
CA PHE A 331 -15.58 5.14 15.57
C PHE A 331 -14.88 5.98 14.50
N SER A 332 -13.67 5.54 14.16
CA SER A 332 -12.86 5.99 13.03
C SER A 332 -12.25 4.77 12.34
N ILE A 333 -11.89 4.92 11.07
CA ILE A 333 -11.11 3.94 10.31
C ILE A 333 -9.66 4.43 10.24
N ASP A 334 -8.73 3.65 10.78
CA ASP A 334 -7.29 3.89 10.72
C ASP A 334 -6.64 3.02 9.63
N ALA A 335 -6.24 3.64 8.53
CA ALA A 335 -5.65 2.98 7.37
C ALA A 335 -4.10 3.01 7.37
N TYR A 336 -3.46 3.35 8.49
CA TYR A 336 -2.00 3.48 8.57
C TYR A 336 -1.29 2.14 8.42
N LYS A 337 -1.60 1.17 9.30
CA LYS A 337 -0.99 -0.18 9.29
C LYS A 337 -1.70 -1.16 8.36
N TYR A 338 -3.02 -1.07 8.29
CA TYR A 338 -3.88 -1.95 7.48
C TYR A 338 -4.76 -1.07 6.63
N GLY A 339 -4.81 -1.28 5.32
CA GLY A 339 -5.72 -0.52 4.48
C GLY A 339 -5.81 -1.06 3.07
N ASN A 340 -6.61 -0.40 2.24
CA ASN A 340 -6.70 -0.73 0.82
C ASN A 340 -6.22 0.46 -0.03
N GLU A 341 -6.52 0.46 -1.32
CA GLU A 341 -6.16 1.53 -2.25
C GLU A 341 -6.77 2.90 -1.90
N GLY A 342 -7.89 2.92 -1.16
CA GLY A 342 -8.57 4.15 -0.74
C GLY A 342 -7.66 5.08 0.07
N ARG A 343 -6.68 4.52 0.80
CA ARG A 343 -5.69 5.28 1.59
C ARG A 343 -4.79 6.20 0.75
N PHE A 344 -4.74 6.00 -0.57
CA PHE A 344 -3.92 6.79 -1.50
C PHE A 344 -4.72 7.91 -2.19
N ALA A 345 -6.03 8.03 -1.96
CA ALA A 345 -6.83 9.10 -2.55
C ALA A 345 -6.49 10.44 -1.89
N ASN A 346 -5.77 11.31 -2.61
CA ASN A 346 -5.33 12.60 -2.07
C ASN A 346 -6.46 13.61 -1.88
N HIS A 347 -6.17 14.64 -1.09
CA HIS A 347 -7.05 15.79 -0.95
C HIS A 347 -7.10 16.68 -2.21
N SER A 348 -8.29 17.17 -2.55
CA SER A 348 -8.49 18.36 -3.39
C SER A 348 -9.60 19.27 -2.86
N CYS A 349 -9.42 20.59 -2.96
CA CYS A 349 -10.45 21.59 -2.69
C CYS A 349 -11.53 21.64 -3.79
N ASN A 350 -11.26 21.03 -4.95
CA ASN A 350 -12.24 20.76 -6.00
C ASN A 350 -12.18 19.27 -6.39
N PRO A 351 -12.67 18.39 -5.50
CA PRO A 351 -12.49 16.95 -5.68
C PRO A 351 -13.40 16.41 -6.80
N ASN A 352 -12.93 15.36 -7.48
CA ASN A 352 -13.70 14.63 -8.47
C ASN A 352 -14.39 13.38 -7.92
N ALA A 353 -14.08 12.98 -6.68
CA ALA A 353 -14.76 11.93 -5.94
C ALA A 353 -15.29 12.45 -4.59
N ARG A 354 -16.24 11.72 -4.00
CA ARG A 354 -16.80 11.98 -2.67
C ARG A 354 -16.82 10.70 -1.85
N ALA A 355 -16.58 10.85 -0.56
CA ALA A 355 -16.85 9.81 0.43
C ALA A 355 -18.33 9.81 0.80
N ILE A 356 -18.95 8.64 0.80
CA ILE A 356 -20.36 8.44 1.15
C ILE A 356 -20.44 7.30 2.17
N SER A 357 -21.18 7.51 3.26
CA SER A 357 -21.47 6.47 4.24
C SER A 357 -22.37 5.39 3.65
N ILE A 358 -21.96 4.14 3.76
CA ILE A 358 -22.69 2.96 3.31
C ILE A 358 -23.12 2.15 4.54
N TYR A 359 -24.41 2.19 4.82
CA TYR A 359 -25.06 1.41 5.86
C TYR A 359 -25.52 0.07 5.30
N SER A 360 -25.16 -1.01 5.99
CA SER A 360 -25.53 -2.38 5.63
C SER A 360 -25.40 -3.28 6.85
N GLN A 361 -26.08 -4.43 6.81
CA GLN A 361 -26.02 -5.52 7.80
C GLN A 361 -26.40 -5.23 9.26
N PHE A 362 -25.75 -4.29 9.95
CA PHE A 362 -25.91 -4.02 11.39
C PHE A 362 -26.93 -2.91 11.69
N LYS A 363 -27.54 -2.95 12.90
CA LYS A 363 -28.43 -1.89 13.42
C LYS A 363 -27.67 -0.69 13.99
N CYS A 364 -26.38 -0.83 14.28
CA CYS A 364 -25.56 0.24 14.84
C CYS A 364 -25.45 1.41 13.85
N GLU A 365 -25.86 2.59 14.28
CA GLU A 365 -25.91 3.81 13.45
C GLU A 365 -24.56 4.52 13.42
N ASP A 366 -23.74 4.29 14.45
CA ASP A 366 -22.38 4.81 14.57
C ASP A 366 -21.39 4.06 13.67
N TYR A 367 -21.75 2.86 13.18
CA TYR A 367 -20.92 2.08 12.28
C TYR A 367 -21.49 2.09 10.85
N HIS A 368 -20.62 2.43 9.92
CA HIS A 368 -20.88 2.31 8.49
C HIS A 368 -19.57 2.12 7.74
N LYS A 369 -19.66 1.60 6.53
CA LYS A 369 -18.52 1.62 5.61
C LYS A 369 -18.41 2.98 4.94
N ILE A 370 -17.23 3.33 4.44
CA ILE A 370 -17.01 4.54 3.64
C ILE A 370 -16.73 4.12 2.22
N GLY A 371 -17.59 4.52 1.27
CA GLY A 371 -17.39 4.30 -0.15
C GLY A 371 -17.02 5.57 -0.88
N PHE A 372 -16.06 5.47 -1.80
CA PHE A 372 -15.74 6.54 -2.74
C PHE A 372 -16.57 6.41 -4.01
N PHE A 373 -17.23 7.50 -4.38
CA PHE A 373 -18.04 7.59 -5.58
C PHE A 373 -17.59 8.78 -6.42
N ALA A 374 -17.61 8.63 -7.74
CA ALA A 374 -17.34 9.72 -8.66
C ALA A 374 -18.41 10.82 -8.51
N LYS A 375 -17.98 12.08 -8.48
CA LYS A 375 -18.85 13.29 -8.48
C LYS A 375 -19.08 13.85 -9.90
N LYS A 376 -18.32 13.34 -10.85
CA LYS A 376 -18.30 13.68 -12.28
C LYS A 376 -17.55 12.57 -13.01
N ASN A 377 -17.62 12.55 -14.34
CA ASN A 377 -16.78 11.63 -15.12
C ASN A 377 -15.29 11.87 -14.79
N ILE A 378 -14.56 10.80 -14.49
CA ILE A 378 -13.12 10.81 -14.24
C ILE A 378 -12.48 10.05 -15.39
N LEU A 379 -11.57 10.71 -16.12
CA LEU A 379 -10.95 10.10 -17.29
C LEU A 379 -9.75 9.24 -16.89
N PHE A 380 -9.41 8.28 -17.73
CA PHE A 380 -8.20 7.49 -17.60
C PHE A 380 -6.96 8.40 -17.39
N GLY A 381 -6.21 8.15 -16.31
CA GLY A 381 -5.01 8.90 -15.94
C GLY A 381 -5.27 10.14 -15.08
N ASP A 382 -6.53 10.51 -14.82
CA ASP A 382 -6.86 11.55 -13.85
C ASP A 382 -6.62 11.05 -12.42
N GLU A 383 -6.13 11.93 -11.55
CA GLU A 383 -6.02 11.66 -10.11
C GLU A 383 -7.41 11.65 -9.46
N ILE A 384 -7.69 10.62 -8.68
CA ILE A 384 -8.91 10.49 -7.88
C ILE A 384 -8.65 11.20 -6.56
N THR A 385 -9.43 12.24 -6.29
CA THR A 385 -9.26 13.10 -5.11
C THR A 385 -10.59 13.30 -4.38
N ILE A 386 -10.51 13.42 -3.06
CA ILE A 386 -11.64 13.67 -2.18
C ILE A 386 -11.42 14.96 -1.37
N ASP A 387 -12.47 15.54 -0.80
CA ASP A 387 -12.32 16.58 0.21
C ASP A 387 -12.19 15.93 1.59
N TYR A 388 -11.03 16.09 2.23
CA TYR A 388 -10.76 15.49 3.55
C TYR A 388 -11.56 16.15 4.67
N PHE A 389 -11.96 17.40 4.50
CA PHE A 389 -12.51 18.22 5.58
C PHE A 389 -13.90 18.78 5.27
N GLY A 390 -14.40 18.58 4.05
CA GLY A 390 -15.69 19.09 3.60
C GLY A 390 -15.86 20.60 3.88
N ALA A 391 -17.07 20.98 4.31
CA ALA A 391 -17.42 22.36 4.68
C ALA A 391 -16.94 22.77 6.10
N GLU A 392 -16.26 21.89 6.84
CA GLU A 392 -15.93 22.12 8.27
C GLU A 392 -14.83 23.18 8.50
N ILE A 393 -14.19 23.65 7.43
CA ILE A 393 -13.10 24.63 7.52
C ILE A 393 -13.59 26.07 7.67
N GLU A 394 -14.86 26.39 7.41
CA GLU A 394 -15.29 27.79 7.32
C GLU A 394 -15.33 28.54 8.67
N ASN A 395 -15.26 27.88 9.83
CA ASN A 395 -15.52 28.54 11.13
C ASN A 395 -14.51 28.27 12.27
N ASN A 396 -13.37 27.58 12.08
CA ASN A 396 -12.52 27.19 13.23
C ASN A 396 -11.02 27.00 12.94
N THR A 397 -10.40 27.95 12.22
CA THR A 397 -8.97 27.91 11.85
C THR A 397 -8.01 27.93 13.05
N ASP A 398 -8.44 28.42 14.22
CA ASP A 398 -7.55 28.66 15.37
C ASP A 398 -7.26 27.40 16.21
N ARG A 399 -7.92 26.26 15.91
CA ARG A 399 -7.78 25.02 16.68
C ARG A 399 -6.83 23.98 16.07
N PHE A 400 -6.39 24.19 14.84
CA PHE A 400 -5.62 23.19 14.10
C PHE A 400 -4.30 23.75 13.62
N SER A 401 -3.26 22.91 13.65
CA SER A 401 -2.07 23.18 12.83
C SER A 401 -2.44 23.02 11.37
N MET A 402 -1.96 23.90 10.51
CA MET A 402 -2.32 23.94 9.09
C MET A 402 -1.13 23.55 8.22
N ALA A 403 -1.35 22.76 7.19
CA ALA A 403 -0.37 22.42 6.15
C ALA A 403 -0.74 23.12 4.83
N PRO A 404 0.25 23.51 4.01
CA PRO A 404 0.01 24.00 2.66
C PRO A 404 -0.77 22.97 1.83
N CYS A 405 -1.82 23.43 1.16
CA CYS A 405 -2.63 22.61 0.27
C CYS A 405 -2.04 22.64 -1.14
N ASN A 406 -1.56 21.49 -1.61
CA ASN A 406 -0.94 21.33 -2.93
C ASN A 406 -1.88 20.78 -4.01
N CYS A 407 -3.21 20.94 -3.85
CA CYS A 407 -4.18 20.31 -4.74
C CYS A 407 -4.23 20.92 -6.16
N GLY A 408 -3.76 22.15 -6.34
CA GLY A 408 -3.73 22.83 -7.65
C GLY A 408 -5.08 23.33 -8.16
N ALA A 409 -6.17 23.17 -7.40
CA ALA A 409 -7.48 23.69 -7.78
C ALA A 409 -7.52 25.23 -7.80
N GLU A 410 -8.29 25.83 -8.72
CA GLU A 410 -8.45 27.29 -8.81
C GLU A 410 -9.03 27.88 -7.51
N ASN A 411 -10.02 27.21 -6.93
CA ASN A 411 -10.65 27.54 -5.65
C ASN A 411 -9.94 26.90 -4.44
N CYS A 412 -8.62 26.68 -4.52
CA CYS A 412 -7.85 26.08 -3.43
C CYS A 412 -7.92 26.91 -2.13
N ARG A 413 -8.22 26.26 -1.01
CA ARG A 413 -8.24 26.82 0.36
C ARG A 413 -6.85 27.26 0.88
N LYS A 414 -5.79 27.04 0.10
CA LYS A 414 -4.37 27.32 0.37
C LYS A 414 -3.75 26.53 1.52
N ASN A 415 -4.48 26.28 2.59
CA ASN A 415 -4.06 25.45 3.69
C ASN A 415 -5.18 24.48 4.10
N ILE A 416 -4.79 23.34 4.64
CA ILE A 416 -5.70 22.33 5.21
C ILE A 416 -5.27 21.95 6.63
N PRO A 417 -6.21 21.57 7.52
CA PRO A 417 -5.88 21.09 8.84
C PRO A 417 -4.95 19.88 8.80
N ILE A 418 -4.08 19.79 9.80
CA ILE A 418 -3.27 18.62 10.09
C ILE A 418 -3.88 17.98 11.35
N MET A 419 -4.19 16.69 11.29
CA MET A 419 -4.82 15.98 12.41
C MET A 419 -3.91 15.78 13.64
N ASN A 420 -2.66 16.27 13.60
CA ASN A 420 -1.65 16.09 14.65
C ASN A 420 -1.99 16.77 15.99
N ASN A 421 -2.92 17.74 16.01
CA ASN A 421 -3.19 18.60 17.17
C ASN A 421 -4.69 18.83 17.47
N LEU A 422 -5.56 17.83 17.30
CA LEU A 422 -6.89 17.87 17.94
C LEU A 422 -6.70 17.99 19.47
N THR A 423 -7.03 19.16 20.02
CA THR A 423 -6.89 19.47 21.45
C THR A 423 -7.61 18.44 22.31
N LYS A 424 -6.94 17.93 23.35
CA LYS A 424 -7.47 16.99 24.35
C LYS A 424 -8.79 17.50 24.95
N LYS A 425 -9.94 17.06 24.44
CA LYS A 425 -11.13 16.92 25.30
C LYS A 425 -10.90 15.67 26.14
N LYS A 426 -10.63 15.83 27.44
CA LYS A 426 -10.56 14.71 28.38
C LYS A 426 -11.94 14.03 28.41
N VAL A 427 -12.07 12.88 27.77
CA VAL A 427 -13.11 11.91 28.07
C VAL A 427 -12.43 10.79 28.87
N ASN A 428 -12.87 10.61 30.10
CA ASN A 428 -12.28 9.65 31.02
C ASN A 428 -12.58 8.21 30.58
N GLY A 429 -11.55 7.36 30.52
CA GLY A 429 -11.67 5.91 30.39
C GLY A 429 -10.73 5.32 29.34
N SER A 430 -9.47 5.09 29.70
CA SER A 430 -8.57 4.21 28.95
C SER A 430 -8.36 2.91 29.73
N ARG A 431 -8.51 1.77 29.07
CA ARG A 431 -8.00 0.47 29.54
C ARG A 431 -7.23 -0.17 28.40
N ASP A 432 -6.08 -0.73 28.75
CA ASP A 432 -5.00 -1.17 27.86
C ASP A 432 -5.43 -2.31 26.93
N ASP A 433 -5.07 -2.20 25.65
CA ASP A 433 -5.16 -3.27 24.66
C ASP A 433 -3.78 -3.97 24.60
N THR A 434 -3.70 -5.30 24.83
CA THR A 434 -2.41 -6.02 24.84
C THR A 434 -2.04 -6.60 23.45
N PRO A 435 -0.74 -6.75 23.14
CA PRO A 435 -0.25 -7.25 21.84
C PRO A 435 -0.75 -8.64 21.44
N GLU A 436 -1.07 -9.50 22.40
CA GLU A 436 -1.49 -10.89 22.16
C GLU A 436 -2.91 -10.96 21.56
N ALA A 437 -3.79 -10.03 21.93
CA ALA A 437 -5.11 -9.90 21.34
C ALA A 437 -5.05 -9.41 19.89
N GLU A 438 -4.04 -8.58 19.56
CA GLU A 438 -3.79 -8.09 18.20
C GLU A 438 -3.40 -9.25 17.27
N GLN A 439 -2.46 -10.11 17.68
CA GLN A 439 -2.00 -11.24 16.87
C GLN A 439 -3.11 -12.28 16.61
N ALA A 440 -3.98 -12.55 17.59
CA ALA A 440 -5.07 -13.52 17.45
C ALA A 440 -6.12 -13.10 16.40
N ILE A 441 -6.32 -11.79 16.19
CA ILE A 441 -7.27 -11.24 15.20
C ILE A 441 -6.68 -11.32 13.80
N LEU A 442 -5.40 -10.97 13.64
CA LEU A 442 -4.69 -11.05 12.37
C LEU A 442 -4.67 -12.48 11.82
N ASN A 443 -4.39 -13.45 12.70
CA ASN A 443 -4.41 -14.87 12.36
C ASN A 443 -5.82 -15.35 11.95
N LYS A 444 -6.89 -14.85 12.58
CA LYS A 444 -8.28 -15.20 12.23
C LYS A 444 -8.71 -14.63 10.88
N LEU A 445 -8.16 -13.48 10.48
CA LEU A 445 -8.46 -12.83 9.20
C LEU A 445 -7.65 -13.39 8.04
N GLY A 446 -6.80 -14.41 8.28
CA GLY A 446 -5.89 -14.93 7.26
C GLY A 446 -4.82 -13.91 6.85
N ILE A 447 -4.63 -12.85 7.64
CA ILE A 447 -3.54 -11.89 7.48
C ILE A 447 -2.29 -12.59 8.00
N VAL A 448 -1.72 -13.44 7.15
CA VAL A 448 -0.36 -13.92 7.34
C VAL A 448 0.53 -12.70 7.15
N GLU A 449 1.39 -12.38 8.13
CA GLU A 449 2.57 -11.56 7.85
C GLU A 449 3.35 -12.33 6.77
N TYR A 450 3.07 -12.01 5.51
CA TYR A 450 3.70 -12.71 4.40
C TYR A 450 5.18 -12.36 4.42
N ASN A 451 5.98 -13.41 4.48
CA ASN A 451 7.43 -13.34 4.54
C ASN A 451 8.00 -12.41 3.47
N GLU A 452 8.67 -11.36 3.95
CA GLU A 452 9.58 -10.46 3.24
C GLU A 452 8.95 -9.55 2.17
N MET A 453 8.25 -8.50 2.63
CA MET A 453 8.10 -7.29 1.81
C MET A 453 9.49 -6.84 1.31
N PHE A 454 9.58 -6.42 0.05
CA PHE A 454 10.84 -5.94 -0.49
C PHE A 454 11.35 -4.77 0.34
N THR A 455 12.50 -4.97 0.98
CA THR A 455 13.24 -3.95 1.69
C THR A 455 14.56 -3.74 0.96
N PRO A 456 14.84 -2.52 0.46
CA PRO A 456 16.07 -2.24 -0.29
C PRO A 456 17.32 -2.66 0.48
N GLU A 457 17.34 -2.51 1.80
CA GLU A 457 18.48 -2.85 2.66
C GLU A 457 18.81 -4.34 2.62
N LYS A 458 17.82 -5.24 2.60
CA LYS A 458 18.04 -6.69 2.49
C LYS A 458 18.57 -7.07 1.11
N PHE A 459 18.01 -6.47 0.07
CA PHE A 459 18.44 -6.69 -1.31
C PHE A 459 19.91 -6.29 -1.53
N TYR A 460 20.29 -5.09 -1.10
CA TYR A 460 21.67 -4.63 -1.23
C TYR A 460 22.63 -5.27 -0.23
N ARG A 461 22.17 -5.77 0.93
CA ARG A 461 23.01 -6.57 1.85
C ARG A 461 23.39 -7.91 1.23
N ASN A 462 22.46 -8.58 0.55
CA ASN A 462 22.74 -9.82 -0.18
C ASN A 462 23.71 -9.59 -1.35
N GLN A 463 23.66 -8.44 -2.04
CA GLN A 463 24.68 -8.07 -3.04
C GLN A 463 26.01 -7.58 -2.42
N LYS A 464 26.02 -7.18 -1.14
CA LYS A 464 27.21 -6.66 -0.41
C LYS A 464 28.09 -7.73 0.26
N LEU A 465 27.96 -9.00 -0.13
CA LEU A 465 29.12 -9.91 -0.13
C LEU A 465 30.20 -9.51 -1.17
N SER A 466 29.97 -8.45 -1.95
CA SER A 466 30.95 -7.79 -2.82
C SER A 466 32.11 -7.06 -2.10
N LYS A 467 32.24 -7.14 -0.77
CA LYS A 467 33.44 -6.69 -0.06
C LYS A 467 34.58 -7.72 -0.02
N LEU A 468 34.34 -8.99 -0.38
CA LEU A 468 35.40 -10.01 -0.46
C LEU A 468 36.28 -9.85 -1.72
N LEU A 469 35.78 -9.23 -2.79
CA LEU A 469 36.54 -8.95 -4.03
C LEU A 469 37.36 -7.64 -3.99
N ARG A 470 37.34 -6.90 -2.87
CA ARG A 470 38.24 -5.74 -2.68
C ARG A 470 39.58 -6.10 -2.03
N ARG A 471 39.77 -7.37 -1.65
CA ARG A 471 41.02 -7.85 -1.02
C ARG A 471 42.13 -8.13 -2.05
N ASP A 472 41.78 -8.46 -3.30
CA ASP A 472 42.76 -8.76 -4.36
C ASP A 472 43.31 -7.52 -5.10
N LYS A 473 42.77 -6.32 -4.82
CA LYS A 473 43.33 -5.06 -5.37
C LYS A 473 44.37 -4.39 -4.47
N ARG A 474 44.79 -5.01 -3.36
CA ARG A 474 45.83 -4.47 -2.47
C ARG A 474 47.15 -5.26 -2.43
N GLU A 475 47.27 -6.38 -3.11
CA GLU A 475 48.52 -7.17 -3.16
C GLU A 475 49.32 -7.03 -4.47
N GLY A 476 49.06 -5.96 -5.24
CA GLY A 476 49.74 -5.67 -6.51
C GLY A 476 50.58 -4.39 -6.55
N ALA A 477 50.97 -3.82 -5.39
CA ALA A 477 51.86 -2.66 -5.34
C ALA A 477 53.00 -2.93 -4.34
N SER A 478 54.04 -3.57 -4.86
CA SER A 478 55.30 -3.85 -4.18
C SER A 478 56.06 -2.57 -3.81
N ALA A 479 56.52 -2.56 -2.55
CA ALA A 479 57.80 -2.07 -2.06
C ALA A 479 58.36 -0.73 -2.59
N ARG A 480 58.51 0.25 -1.68
CA ARG A 480 59.80 0.91 -1.40
C ARG A 480 59.76 1.72 -0.09
N ASP A 481 60.72 1.35 0.76
CA ASP A 481 61.50 2.15 1.72
C ASP A 481 60.85 2.90 2.91
N LYS A 482 61.05 2.27 4.08
CA LYS A 482 61.82 2.77 5.25
C LYS A 482 61.60 4.24 5.67
N SER A 483 61.02 4.44 6.86
CA SER A 483 61.79 4.62 8.12
C SER A 483 60.97 5.29 9.24
N ASN A 484 61.25 4.78 10.45
CA ASN A 484 61.23 5.43 11.76
C ASN A 484 59.93 5.65 12.58
N THR A 485 59.67 4.65 13.43
CA THR A 485 59.71 4.65 14.91
C THR A 485 59.18 5.82 15.77
N ILE A 486 58.33 5.39 16.73
CA ILE A 486 58.32 5.64 18.20
C ILE A 486 57.38 6.73 18.78
N CYS A 487 56.46 6.19 19.60
CA CYS A 487 55.76 6.65 20.81
C CYS A 487 56.09 8.03 21.41
N SER A 488 55.08 8.73 21.94
CA SER A 488 54.64 8.59 23.34
C SER A 488 53.64 9.68 23.78
N ASP A 489 52.58 9.22 24.47
CA ASP A 489 52.01 9.75 25.72
C ASP A 489 52.11 11.25 26.07
N LYS A 490 50.97 11.92 26.32
CA LYS A 490 50.38 12.09 27.68
C LYS A 490 49.21 13.08 27.70
N SER A 491 48.35 12.82 28.67
CA SER A 491 47.16 13.52 29.15
C SER A 491 47.38 14.97 29.62
N SER A 492 46.32 15.79 29.56
CA SER A 492 45.80 16.49 30.74
C SER A 492 44.50 17.23 30.44
N GLU A 493 43.54 17.07 31.36
CA GLU A 493 42.30 17.82 31.47
C GLU A 493 42.57 19.29 31.82
N ARG A 494 41.69 20.20 31.38
CA ARG A 494 41.13 21.24 32.24
C ARG A 494 39.89 21.89 31.63
N SER A 495 38.81 21.81 32.39
CA SER A 495 37.63 22.65 32.34
C SER A 495 37.98 24.10 32.72
N LEU A 496 37.25 25.07 32.17
CA LEU A 496 36.69 26.23 32.88
C LEU A 496 35.77 27.05 31.96
N SER A 497 34.77 27.62 32.63
CA SER A 497 33.56 28.31 32.19
C SER A 497 33.71 29.84 32.02
N HIS A 498 32.72 30.43 31.34
CA HIS A 498 32.36 31.86 31.25
C HIS A 498 33.33 32.73 30.40
N ASN A 499 32.90 33.69 29.59
CA ASN A 499 31.79 34.62 29.74
C ASN A 499 31.30 35.18 28.39
N SER A 500 30.12 35.79 28.44
CA SER A 500 29.41 36.61 27.45
C SER A 500 30.25 37.66 26.73
N ASP A 501 29.91 37.97 25.47
CA ASP A 501 29.64 39.36 25.07
C ASP A 501 28.87 39.52 23.74
N ASN A 502 28.02 40.53 23.76
CA ASN A 502 27.08 40.98 22.74
C ASN A 502 27.75 41.61 21.51
N VAL A 503 27.21 41.39 20.31
CA VAL A 503 27.20 42.42 19.25
C VAL A 503 25.87 42.38 18.49
N LYS A 504 25.01 43.37 18.78
CA LYS A 504 23.96 43.86 17.88
C LYS A 504 24.59 44.90 16.94
N TRP A 505 24.29 44.84 15.65
CA TRP A 505 24.25 46.03 14.80
C TRP A 505 22.95 46.06 14.01
N SER A 506 22.24 47.18 14.17
CA SER A 506 21.01 47.56 13.50
C SER A 506 21.27 48.88 12.76
N ASN A 507 20.69 49.02 11.57
CA ASN A 507 20.24 50.24 10.87
C ASN A 507 20.59 50.17 9.37
N LYS A 508 19.82 50.68 8.41
CA LYS A 508 18.41 51.10 8.24
C LYS A 508 18.42 51.88 6.91
N PHE A 509 17.47 51.62 5.99
CA PHE A 509 16.88 52.56 4.99
C PHE A 509 17.84 53.23 3.94
N ASN A 510 17.46 53.63 2.72
CA ASN A 510 16.18 53.72 2.03
C ASN A 510 16.32 53.83 0.48
N GLU A 511 15.24 53.44 -0.21
CA GLU A 511 14.57 53.98 -1.42
C GLU A 511 15.24 54.94 -2.44
N HIS A 512 15.05 54.62 -3.74
CA HIS A 512 14.33 55.38 -4.81
C HIS A 512 14.50 54.62 -6.15
N ALA A 513 13.60 54.61 -7.16
CA ALA A 513 12.63 55.59 -7.67
C ALA A 513 11.48 54.86 -8.44
N GLU A 514 10.20 55.28 -8.31
CA GLU A 514 9.39 56.11 -9.26
C GLU A 514 9.07 55.41 -10.59
N THR A 515 7.82 55.29 -11.07
CA THR A 515 6.65 56.19 -11.06
C THR A 515 5.31 55.47 -10.91
#